data_AF-A0A183BH84-F1
#
_entry.id   AF-A0A183BH84-F1
#
_cell.length_a   1.000
_cell.length_b   1.000
_cell.length_c   1.000
_cell.angle_alpha   90.00
_cell.angle_beta   90.00
_cell.angle_gamma   90.00
#
_symmetry.space_group_name_H-M   'P 1'
#
loop_
_entity.id
_entity.type
_entity.pdbx_description
1 polymer ?
#
loop_
_entity_poly.entity_id
_entity_poly.type
_entity_poly.pdbx_seq_one_letter_code
_entity_poly.pdbx_strand_id
1 'polypeptide(L)'
;MERIKDYLLMEEEFIKNQERLKTDEERHEEERSKVDDLRGTPMSVGTLEEIIDDNHVVVSTSVGSEHYVSILSFVDKGILEPGCSVLLNYKVHAVVGVLTDEADPMVTVMKLEKAPQETYADIGGLEAQIQEIKESVELPLTHPELYEEMGIKPPKGVILYGAPGTG
;
A
#
# COMPACT_ATOMS: atom_id res chain seq x y z
N MET A 1 29.23 23.93 38.89
CA MET A 1 27.84 23.90 39.40
C MET A 1 26.82 24.13 38.28
N GLU A 2 27.14 24.85 37.19
CA GLU A 2 26.19 25.07 36.08
C GLU A 2 25.90 23.83 35.23
N ARG A 3 26.91 23.03 34.87
CA ARG A 3 26.70 21.80 34.08
C ARG A 3 25.72 20.80 34.72
N ILE A 4 25.77 20.63 36.04
CA ILE A 4 24.87 19.70 36.75
C ILE A 4 23.42 20.21 36.67
N LYS A 5 23.23 21.53 36.74
CA LYS A 5 21.91 22.15 36.60
C LYS A 5 21.36 21.99 35.18
N ASP A 6 22.20 22.13 34.16
CA ASP A 6 21.80 21.96 32.76
C ASP A 6 21.42 20.50 32.44
N TYR A 7 22.17 19.52 32.97
CA TYR A 7 21.79 18.11 32.84
C TYR A 7 20.48 17.79 33.55
N LEU A 8 20.25 18.33 34.75
CA LEU A 8 19.00 18.12 35.49
C LEU A 8 17.80 18.72 34.73
N LEU A 9 17.97 19.91 34.16
CA LEU A 9 16.92 20.58 33.38
C LEU A 9 16.56 19.79 32.13
N MET A 10 17.57 19.22 31.46
CA MET A 10 17.39 18.39 30.28
C MET A 10 16.67 17.07 30.59
N GLU A 11 16.98 16.43 31.73
CA GLU A 11 16.25 15.24 32.20
C GLU A 11 14.79 15.56 32.54
N GLU A 12 14.51 16.68 33.21
CA GLU A 12 13.14 17.11 33.51
C GLU A 12 12.32 17.38 32.23
N GLU A 13 12.90 18.08 31.24
CA GLU A 13 12.24 18.32 29.95
C GLU A 13 12.03 17.02 29.16
N PHE A 14 12.97 16.08 29.20
CA PHE A 14 12.84 14.79 28.55
C PHE A 14 11.70 13.96 29.17
N ILE A 15 11.65 13.87 30.51
CA ILE A 15 10.58 13.18 31.23
C ILE A 15 9.23 13.82 30.92
N LYS A 16 9.14 15.16 30.94
CA LYS A 16 7.90 15.88 30.66
C LYS A 16 7.41 15.70 29.22
N ASN A 17 8.33 15.65 28.25
CA ASN A 17 7.99 15.35 26.85
C ASN A 17 7.57 13.88 26.68
N GLN A 18 8.21 12.95 27.39
CA GLN A 18 7.85 11.53 27.36
C GLN A 18 6.48 11.27 28.03
N GLU A 19 6.14 11.97 29.11
CA GLU A 19 4.81 11.92 29.74
C GLU A 19 3.72 12.52 28.84
N ARG A 20 4.01 13.63 28.15
CA ARG A 20 3.11 14.16 27.12
C ARG A 20 2.90 13.17 25.99
N LEU A 21 3.97 12.53 25.52
CA LEU A 21 3.89 11.50 24.48
C LEU A 21 3.04 10.31 24.94
N LYS A 22 3.24 9.83 26.18
CA LYS A 22 2.40 8.77 26.78
C LYS A 22 0.93 9.17 26.89
N THR A 23 0.65 10.42 27.27
CA THR A 23 -0.73 10.91 27.37
C THR A 23 -1.41 10.95 25.99
N ASP A 24 -0.67 11.33 24.95
CA ASP A 24 -1.17 11.31 23.57
C ASP A 24 -1.33 9.86 23.05
N GLU A 25 -0.41 8.96 23.39
CA GLU A 25 -0.51 7.52 23.09
C GLU A 25 -1.72 6.88 23.76
N GLU A 26 -1.94 7.13 25.05
CA GLU A 26 -3.10 6.65 25.81
C GLU A 26 -4.41 7.19 25.21
N ARG A 27 -4.43 8.48 24.84
CA ARG A 27 -5.59 9.07 24.16
C ARG A 27 -5.85 8.42 22.80
N HIS A 28 -4.80 8.16 22.01
CA HIS A 28 -4.94 7.48 20.73
C HIS A 28 -5.43 6.03 20.88
N GLU A 29 -4.98 5.33 21.91
CA GLU A 29 -5.44 3.97 22.22
C GLU A 29 -6.91 3.97 22.63
N GLU A 30 -7.33 4.94 23.47
CA GLU A 30 -8.74 5.12 23.82
C GLU A 30 -9.61 5.45 22.58
N GLU A 31 -9.12 6.31 21.68
CA GLU A 31 -9.81 6.64 20.43
C GLU A 31 -9.92 5.42 19.52
N ARG A 32 -8.88 4.59 19.42
CA ARG A 32 -8.91 3.31 18.68
C ARG A 32 -9.92 2.34 19.27
N SER A 33 -9.94 2.16 20.59
CA SER A 33 -10.92 1.29 21.25
C SER A 33 -12.36 1.76 20.98
N LYS A 34 -12.62 3.07 21.05
CA LYS A 34 -13.95 3.62 20.72
C LYS A 34 -14.33 3.39 19.26
N VAL A 35 -13.37 3.48 18.34
CA VAL A 35 -13.59 3.15 16.93
C VAL A 35 -13.93 1.67 16.77
N ASP A 36 -13.22 0.77 17.43
CA ASP A 36 -13.49 -0.68 17.37
C ASP A 36 -14.87 -1.06 17.94
N ASP A 37 -15.33 -0.37 18.99
CA ASP A 37 -16.70 -0.49 19.49
C ASP A 37 -17.74 -0.04 18.44
N LEU A 38 -17.45 1.04 17.70
CA LEU A 38 -18.30 1.55 16.60
C LEU A 38 -18.29 0.62 15.38
N ARG A 39 -17.14 -0.01 15.08
CA ARG A 39 -17.02 -1.00 14.00
C ARG A 39 -18.01 -2.14 14.22
N GLY A 40 -18.11 -2.59 15.46
CA GLY A 40 -18.99 -3.67 15.87
C GLY A 40 -18.57 -5.01 15.28
N THR A 41 -18.83 -6.07 16.01
CA THR A 41 -18.73 -7.45 15.52
C THR A 41 -20.14 -8.03 15.43
N PRO A 42 -20.54 -8.70 14.33
CA PRO A 42 -19.79 -9.03 13.12
C PRO A 42 -19.75 -7.89 12.05
N MET A 43 -18.71 -7.91 11.22
CA MET A 43 -18.63 -7.04 10.02
C MET A 43 -19.11 -7.83 8.80
N SER A 44 -19.89 -7.19 7.93
CA SER A 44 -20.33 -7.73 6.65
C SER A 44 -19.50 -7.15 5.52
N VAL A 45 -19.28 -7.93 4.46
CA VAL A 45 -18.60 -7.45 3.25
C VAL A 45 -19.66 -7.04 2.24
N GLY A 46 -19.51 -5.85 1.67
CA GLY A 46 -20.29 -5.35 0.55
C GLY A 46 -19.37 -4.78 -0.53
N THR A 47 -19.92 -4.52 -1.70
CA THR A 47 -19.22 -3.83 -2.79
C THR A 47 -19.75 -2.41 -2.91
N LEU A 48 -18.86 -1.45 -3.09
CA LEU A 48 -19.24 -0.07 -3.33
C LEU A 48 -19.69 0.07 -4.79
N GLU A 49 -20.91 0.54 -5.02
CA GLU A 49 -21.42 0.75 -6.39
C GLU A 49 -21.25 2.20 -6.82
N GLU A 50 -21.73 3.13 -6.01
CA GLU A 50 -21.75 4.55 -6.35
C GLU A 50 -21.43 5.43 -5.14
N ILE A 51 -20.63 6.46 -5.37
CA ILE A 51 -20.34 7.52 -4.41
C ILE A 51 -21.26 8.69 -4.74
N ILE A 52 -22.20 8.99 -3.85
CA ILE A 52 -23.16 10.08 -4.06
C ILE A 52 -22.58 11.40 -3.52
N ASP A 53 -22.08 11.37 -2.29
CA ASP A 53 -21.52 12.55 -1.64
C ASP A 53 -20.34 12.19 -0.74
N ASP A 54 -19.77 13.20 -0.08
CA ASP A 54 -18.61 13.04 0.79
C ASP A 54 -18.88 12.09 1.97
N ASN A 55 -20.11 11.94 2.44
CA ASN A 55 -20.45 11.20 3.65
C ASN A 55 -21.41 10.04 3.40
N HIS A 56 -21.90 9.83 2.18
CA HIS A 56 -22.86 8.80 1.84
C HIS A 56 -22.52 8.11 0.52
N VAL A 57 -22.64 6.79 0.56
CA VAL A 57 -22.35 5.89 -0.56
C VAL A 57 -23.47 4.88 -0.70
N VAL A 58 -23.63 4.36 -1.92
CA VAL A 58 -24.49 3.21 -2.19
C VAL A 58 -23.61 1.97 -2.18
N VAL A 59 -23.98 1.02 -1.33
CA VAL A 59 -23.30 -0.26 -1.20
C VAL A 59 -24.27 -1.38 -1.51
N SER A 60 -23.81 -2.34 -2.30
CA SER A 60 -24.54 -3.59 -2.53
C SER A 60 -24.01 -4.64 -1.57
N THR A 61 -24.91 -5.20 -0.75
CA THR A 61 -24.58 -6.35 0.09
C THR A 61 -24.39 -7.59 -0.79
N SER A 62 -23.72 -8.63 -0.29
CA SER A 62 -23.57 -9.93 -0.98
C SER A 62 -24.89 -10.59 -1.44
N VAL A 63 -26.04 -10.16 -0.90
CA VAL A 63 -27.39 -10.62 -1.28
C VAL A 63 -27.97 -9.83 -2.48
N GLY A 64 -27.25 -8.81 -2.98
CA GLY A 64 -27.72 -7.92 -4.06
C GLY A 64 -28.68 -6.83 -3.58
N SER A 65 -28.72 -6.56 -2.27
CA SER A 65 -29.51 -5.47 -1.70
C SER A 65 -28.69 -4.20 -1.60
N GLU A 66 -29.14 -3.17 -2.33
CA GLU A 66 -28.56 -1.83 -2.34
C GLU A 66 -29.02 -1.05 -1.10
N HIS A 67 -28.07 -0.47 -0.38
CA HIS A 67 -28.32 0.37 0.78
C HIS A 67 -27.62 1.71 0.63
N TYR A 68 -28.35 2.78 0.91
CA TYR A 68 -27.78 4.12 1.09
C TYR A 68 -27.23 4.23 2.51
N VAL A 69 -25.90 4.33 2.61
CA VAL A 69 -25.20 4.21 3.89
C VAL A 69 -24.23 5.36 4.10
N SER A 70 -24.03 5.75 5.35
CA SER A 70 -23.07 6.78 5.71
C SER A 70 -21.65 6.20 5.86
N ILE A 71 -20.65 6.96 5.41
CA ILE A 71 -19.23 6.69 5.64
C ILE A 71 -18.85 7.19 7.05
N LEU A 72 -18.17 6.37 7.85
CA LEU A 72 -17.65 6.80 9.14
C LEU A 72 -16.39 7.68 8.98
N SER A 73 -16.22 8.67 9.85
CA SER A 73 -15.18 9.70 9.73
C SER A 73 -13.74 9.20 9.74
N PHE A 74 -13.50 7.96 10.18
CA PHE A 74 -12.15 7.36 10.24
C PHE A 74 -11.79 6.58 8.97
N VAL A 75 -12.70 6.48 7.99
CA VAL A 75 -12.41 5.88 6.68
C VAL A 75 -11.87 6.98 5.76
N ASP A 76 -10.73 6.71 5.12
CA ASP A 76 -10.17 7.61 4.11
C ASP A 76 -10.99 7.53 2.82
N LYS A 77 -11.42 8.68 2.31
CA LYS A 77 -12.25 8.79 1.11
C LYS A 77 -11.41 8.66 -0.16
N GLY A 78 -10.10 8.90 -0.09
CA GLY A 78 -9.21 8.82 -1.24
C GLY A 78 -8.99 7.40 -1.77
N ILE A 79 -9.23 6.38 -0.94
CA ILE A 79 -9.09 4.96 -1.31
C ILE A 79 -10.41 4.30 -1.74
N LEU A 80 -11.52 5.04 -1.72
CA LEU A 80 -12.82 4.54 -2.11
C LEU A 80 -13.00 4.73 -3.61
N GLU A 81 -12.89 3.64 -4.36
CA GLU A 81 -13.27 3.58 -5.76
C GLU A 81 -14.52 2.72 -5.95
N PRO A 82 -15.40 3.05 -6.91
CA PRO A 82 -16.48 2.16 -7.33
C PRO A 82 -15.93 0.77 -7.69
N GLY A 83 -16.56 -0.28 -7.16
CA GLY A 83 -16.13 -1.67 -7.31
C GLY A 83 -15.28 -2.21 -6.16
N CYS A 84 -14.76 -1.36 -5.27
CA CYS A 84 -13.99 -1.83 -4.12
C CYS A 84 -14.87 -2.58 -3.11
N SER A 85 -14.32 -3.63 -2.53
CA SER A 85 -14.88 -4.31 -1.36
C SER A 85 -14.78 -3.43 -0.10
N VAL A 86 -15.92 -3.16 0.53
CA VAL A 86 -16.04 -2.36 1.76
C VAL A 86 -16.61 -3.19 2.91
N LEU A 87 -16.21 -2.83 4.12
CA LEU A 87 -16.71 -3.42 5.37
C LEU A 87 -17.89 -2.60 5.88
N LEU A 88 -19.00 -3.29 6.12
CA LEU A 88 -20.26 -2.74 6.60
C LEU A 88 -20.54 -3.24 8.01
N ASN A 89 -21.12 -2.37 8.84
CA ASN A 89 -21.65 -2.77 10.15
C ASN A 89 -22.99 -3.51 9.98
N TYR A 90 -23.16 -4.67 10.63
CA TYR A 90 -24.38 -5.47 10.53
C TYR A 90 -25.69 -4.78 11.00
N LYS A 91 -25.62 -3.78 11.89
CA LYS A 91 -26.81 -3.09 12.42
C LYS A 91 -27.24 -1.92 11.56
N VAL A 92 -26.29 -1.03 11.29
CA VAL A 92 -26.54 0.29 10.68
C VAL A 92 -26.17 0.32 9.20
N HIS A 93 -25.54 -0.74 8.69
CA HIS A 93 -24.99 -0.84 7.32
C HIS A 93 -23.99 0.28 6.98
N ALA A 94 -23.48 1.03 7.95
CA ALA A 94 -22.48 2.07 7.75
C ALA A 94 -21.14 1.50 7.30
N VAL A 95 -20.39 2.25 6.47
CA VAL A 95 -19.05 1.86 6.02
C VAL A 95 -18.05 2.07 7.15
N VAL A 96 -17.46 0.97 7.57
CA VAL A 96 -16.51 0.85 8.68
C VAL A 96 -15.07 0.78 8.17
N GLY A 97 -14.85 0.44 6.91
CA GLY A 97 -13.51 0.36 6.37
C GLY A 97 -13.52 -0.14 4.95
N VAL A 98 -12.38 -0.05 4.29
CA VAL A 98 -12.15 -0.64 2.98
C VAL A 98 -11.36 -1.91 3.18
N LEU A 99 -11.76 -2.98 2.51
CA LEU A 99 -10.98 -4.21 2.48
C LEU A 99 -9.93 -4.05 1.36
N THR A 100 -8.75 -3.58 1.72
CA THR A 100 -7.63 -3.42 0.78
C THR A 100 -6.87 -4.74 0.68
N ASP A 101 -7.45 -5.74 0.02
CA ASP A 101 -6.68 -6.86 -0.53
C ASP A 101 -7.48 -7.60 -1.61
N GLU A 102 -7.77 -6.89 -2.70
CA GLU A 102 -8.17 -7.53 -3.96
C GLU A 102 -6.92 -7.85 -4.79
N ALA A 103 -5.88 -8.41 -4.18
CA ALA A 103 -4.87 -9.11 -4.96
C ALA A 103 -5.55 -10.34 -5.54
N ASP A 104 -6.01 -10.22 -6.79
CA ASP A 104 -6.57 -11.34 -7.53
C ASP A 104 -5.59 -12.53 -7.40
N PRO A 105 -6.04 -13.71 -6.94
CA PRO A 105 -5.17 -14.87 -6.82
C PRO A 105 -4.42 -15.18 -8.12
N MET A 106 -4.94 -14.81 -9.28
CA MET A 106 -4.25 -14.92 -10.57
C MET A 106 -2.99 -14.06 -10.65
N VAL A 107 -2.99 -12.84 -10.11
CA VAL A 107 -1.80 -11.97 -10.10
C VAL A 107 -0.76 -12.52 -9.13
N THR A 108 -1.21 -13.05 -7.99
CA THR A 108 -0.32 -13.68 -7.01
C THR A 108 0.38 -14.91 -7.60
N VAL A 109 -0.28 -15.70 -8.46
CA VAL A 109 0.35 -16.81 -9.19
C VAL A 109 1.43 -16.33 -10.17
N MET A 110 1.27 -15.14 -10.76
CA MET A 110 2.26 -14.59 -11.71
C MET A 110 3.47 -13.94 -11.02
N LYS A 111 3.34 -13.56 -9.74
CA LYS A 111 4.45 -12.99 -8.96
C LYS A 111 5.40 -14.11 -8.54
N LEU A 112 6.66 -14.04 -8.97
CA LEU A 112 7.72 -14.85 -8.37
C LEU A 112 8.12 -14.26 -7.01
N GLU A 113 8.00 -15.05 -5.94
CA GLU A 113 8.49 -14.66 -4.61
C GLU A 113 10.02 -14.78 -4.47
N LYS A 114 10.62 -15.68 -5.24
CA LYS A 114 12.05 -16.01 -5.14
C LYS A 114 12.77 -15.62 -6.42
N ALA A 115 13.94 -15.02 -6.26
CA ALA A 115 14.85 -14.81 -7.36
C ALA A 115 15.31 -16.15 -7.95
N PRO A 116 15.49 -16.24 -9.28
CA PRO A 116 16.13 -17.40 -9.90
C PRO A 116 17.58 -17.54 -9.43
N GLN A 117 18.14 -18.74 -9.55
CA GLN A 117 19.53 -19.03 -9.14
C GLN A 117 20.56 -18.65 -10.21
N GLU A 118 20.14 -18.63 -11.48
CA GLU A 118 21.02 -18.36 -12.62
C GLU A 118 21.37 -16.88 -12.71
N THR A 119 22.63 -16.60 -13.02
CA THR A 119 23.18 -15.25 -13.19
C THR A 119 23.67 -15.03 -14.62
N TYR A 120 23.91 -13.78 -15.00
CA TYR A 120 24.49 -13.46 -16.32
C TYR A 120 25.87 -14.11 -16.54
N ALA A 121 26.59 -14.49 -15.49
CA ALA A 121 27.89 -15.16 -15.60
C ALA A 121 27.75 -16.63 -16.03
N ASP A 122 26.58 -17.23 -15.85
CA ASP A 122 26.29 -18.62 -16.23
C ASP A 122 25.96 -18.73 -17.74
N ILE A 123 25.77 -17.61 -18.44
CA ILE A 123 25.45 -17.55 -19.86
C ILE A 123 26.74 -17.39 -20.69
N GLY A 124 27.07 -18.40 -21.50
CA GLY A 124 28.27 -18.40 -22.34
C GLY A 124 28.06 -17.80 -23.74
N GLY A 125 28.95 -16.89 -24.16
CA GLY A 125 29.11 -16.47 -25.56
C GLY A 125 28.10 -15.45 -26.10
N LEU A 126 27.11 -15.03 -25.32
CA LEU A 126 26.06 -14.08 -25.69
C LEU A 126 26.26 -12.67 -25.09
N GLU A 127 27.52 -12.23 -24.98
CA GLU A 127 27.87 -10.98 -24.29
C GLU A 127 27.19 -9.75 -24.90
N ALA A 128 27.09 -9.69 -26.23
CA ALA A 128 26.44 -8.57 -26.92
C ALA A 128 24.95 -8.47 -26.60
N GLN A 129 24.24 -9.61 -26.62
CA GLN A 129 22.82 -9.68 -26.30
C GLN A 129 22.55 -9.40 -24.82
N ILE A 130 23.41 -9.88 -23.92
CA ILE A 130 23.33 -9.57 -22.49
C ILE A 130 23.47 -8.06 -22.27
N GLN A 131 24.41 -7.41 -22.96
CA GLN A 131 24.61 -5.97 -22.85
C GLN A 131 23.37 -5.19 -23.32
N GLU A 132 22.77 -5.57 -24.45
CA GLU A 132 21.53 -4.94 -24.95
C GLU A 132 20.35 -5.06 -23.96
N ILE A 133 20.22 -6.23 -23.31
CA ILE A 133 19.18 -6.46 -22.29
C ILE A 133 19.44 -5.61 -21.05
N LYS A 134 20.70 -5.54 -20.58
CA LYS A 134 21.08 -4.72 -19.42
C LYS A 134 20.79 -3.24 -19.67
N GLU A 135 21.16 -2.73 -20.83
CA GLU A 135 20.88 -1.35 -21.23
C GLU A 135 19.38 -1.06 -21.36
N SER A 136 18.58 -2.07 -21.71
CA SER A 136 17.14 -1.89 -21.88
C SER A 136 16.33 -2.01 -20.59
N VAL A 137 16.74 -2.85 -19.65
CA VAL A 137 15.96 -3.21 -18.46
C VAL A 137 16.63 -2.75 -17.16
N GLU A 138 17.92 -3.05 -16.98
CA GLU A 138 18.64 -2.81 -15.74
C GLU A 138 19.11 -1.34 -15.62
N LEU A 139 19.64 -0.78 -16.70
CA LEU A 139 20.20 0.56 -16.71
C LEU A 139 19.17 1.67 -16.41
N PRO A 140 17.93 1.65 -16.96
CA PRO A 140 16.92 2.64 -16.61
C PRO A 140 16.46 2.59 -15.14
N LEU A 141 16.56 1.42 -14.51
CA LEU A 141 16.14 1.22 -13.12
C LEU A 141 17.26 1.56 -12.12
N THR A 142 18.52 1.33 -12.50
CA THR A 142 19.70 1.58 -11.66
C THR A 142 20.21 3.02 -11.77
N HIS A 143 20.20 3.58 -12.98
CA HIS A 143 20.74 4.91 -13.29
C HIS A 143 19.78 5.72 -14.18
N PRO A 144 18.62 6.14 -13.65
CA PRO A 144 17.66 6.96 -14.39
C PRO A 144 18.26 8.31 -14.83
N GLU A 145 19.24 8.85 -14.10
CA GLU A 145 19.89 10.13 -14.40
C GLU A 145 20.51 10.19 -15.81
N LEU A 146 21.03 9.08 -16.32
CA LEU A 146 21.65 9.02 -17.66
C LEU A 146 20.64 9.29 -18.77
N TYR A 147 19.39 8.84 -18.59
CA TYR A 147 18.31 9.04 -19.56
C TYR A 147 17.75 10.46 -19.48
N GLU A 148 17.69 11.02 -18.27
CA GLU A 148 17.25 12.41 -18.04
C GLU A 148 18.24 13.42 -18.63
N GLU A 149 19.55 13.23 -18.43
CA GLU A 149 20.60 14.09 -19.00
C GLU A 149 20.63 14.04 -20.53
N MET A 150 20.41 12.86 -21.12
CA MET A 150 20.28 12.72 -22.58
C MET A 150 18.94 13.21 -23.12
N GLY A 151 17.91 13.38 -22.27
CA GLY A 151 16.56 13.76 -22.68
C GLY A 151 15.84 12.69 -23.51
N ILE A 152 16.23 11.42 -23.38
CA ILE A 152 15.64 10.29 -24.10
C ILE A 152 14.79 9.43 -23.16
N LYS A 153 13.73 8.82 -23.69
CA LYS A 153 12.90 7.88 -22.91
C LYS A 153 13.50 6.48 -22.97
N PRO A 154 13.56 5.73 -21.86
CA PRO A 154 14.04 4.36 -21.88
C PRO A 154 13.14 3.47 -22.74
N PRO A 155 13.69 2.39 -23.33
CA PRO A 155 12.91 1.44 -24.11
C PRO A 155 11.89 0.72 -23.20
N LYS A 156 10.69 0.44 -23.74
CA LYS A 156 9.57 -0.13 -22.96
C LYS A 156 9.50 -1.65 -22.93
N GLY A 157 10.18 -2.33 -23.86
CA GLY A 157 10.07 -3.78 -23.98
C GLY A 157 11.11 -4.34 -24.94
N VAL A 158 11.47 -5.59 -24.71
CA VAL A 158 12.45 -6.35 -25.48
C VAL A 158 11.78 -7.61 -26.02
N ILE A 159 12.09 -8.00 -27.25
CA ILE A 159 11.63 -9.26 -27.84
C ILE A 159 12.86 -10.15 -28.02
N LEU A 160 12.86 -11.31 -27.37
CA LEU A 160 13.87 -12.34 -27.57
C LEU A 160 13.34 -13.36 -28.59
N TYR A 161 14.07 -13.56 -29.68
CA TYR A 161 13.71 -14.53 -30.72
C TYR A 161 14.94 -15.31 -31.18
N GLY A 162 14.73 -16.57 -31.56
CA GLY A 162 15.81 -17.47 -31.95
C GLY A 162 15.30 -18.87 -32.24
N ALA A 163 16.23 -19.78 -32.56
CA ALA A 163 15.92 -21.20 -32.63
C ALA A 163 15.66 -21.76 -31.22
N PRO A 164 14.91 -22.85 -31.05
CA PRO A 164 14.76 -23.47 -29.73
C PRO A 164 16.12 -23.89 -29.17
N GLY A 165 16.41 -23.53 -27.93
CA GLY A 165 17.67 -23.83 -27.24
C GLY A 165 18.80 -22.81 -27.42
N THR A 166 18.51 -21.60 -27.91
CA THR A 166 19.49 -20.50 -28.01
C THR A 166 19.45 -19.50 -26.84
N GLY A 167 18.87 -19.92 -25.72
CA GLY A 167 18.78 -19.23 -24.43
C GLY A 167 18.60 -20.27 -23.34
#